data_AF-A0A6A5W1U0-F1
#
_entry.id   AF-A0A6A5W1U0-F1
#
_cell.length_a   1.000
_cell.length_b   1.000
_cell.length_c   1.000
_cell.angle_alpha   90.00
_cell.angle_beta   90.00
_cell.angle_gamma   90.00
#
_symmetry.space_group_name_H-M   'P 1'
#
loop_
_entity.id
_entity.type
_entity.pdbx_description
1 polymer ?
#
loop_
_entity_poly.entity_id
_entity_poly.type
_entity_poly.pdbx_seq_one_letter_code
_entity_poly.pdbx_strand_id
1 'polypeptide(L)'
;MASEIDKDVVEQISDDGITPKDPGHGVSTSKLQKPPLVAAMTPEYRTKAEDNLRRKIDTRLLPMIILMYIMNYLDRNNIAAVRLAGLQDELDLSSTQYQTVISILFVGYILMQIPSNLFLNKTGKPAIYLPVCMIIWGIISGATGATHSFGGLVACRFFLGFIEAAYFPGCLFYLSSWYTRKELGFRTAVLYSGSLVSGAFGGLVTAGITSNMDNTKGLRAWRWVFIIEGVITVIIALGAFFVLPNFPRTTSWLTEEERQLATYRLVEDVGEEDWTSSEEQSFFHGLKVALLDIKTWVLMVLMLSIVSSASVTNFFPTVVKTLGYNNVQTLLLTAPPYVLAVITTYLNAWHADRTGERFFHITIPLCVGVAAFILAAATHSTAPRYVAMMLMVPGVYTGYVVALAWISNSLPRPAAKRAAALAFINAISNTSSIYASYMYPQPKSKVQPDLTIPLSVDCATAVLAIIMAAVMRVILGRLNKKLDRGEHVEGAINAVPGEAQEHGFRFLV
;
A
#
# COMPACT_ATOMS: atom_id res chain seq x y z
N MET A 1 -70.64 -49.14 25.06
CA MET A 1 -69.62 -49.07 24.00
C MET A 1 -68.42 -48.37 24.61
N ALA A 2 -67.28 -49.06 24.70
CA ALA A 2 -65.99 -48.67 25.31
C ALA A 2 -66.05 -48.42 26.84
N SER A 3 -65.69 -49.35 27.74
CA SER A 3 -64.41 -50.07 28.00
C SER A 3 -63.28 -49.19 28.54
N GLU A 4 -63.24 -49.07 29.87
CA GLU A 4 -62.01 -48.97 30.67
C GLU A 4 -61.10 -50.18 30.39
N ILE A 5 -59.79 -49.99 30.60
CA ILE A 5 -58.77 -50.92 31.14
C ILE A 5 -57.43 -50.17 30.93
N ASP A 6 -56.87 -49.54 31.96
CA ASP A 6 -56.04 -50.07 33.05
C ASP A 6 -54.53 -50.08 32.71
N LYS A 7 -53.78 -49.57 33.67
CA LYS A 7 -52.35 -49.25 33.61
C LYS A 7 -51.57 -50.54 33.89
N ASP A 8 -50.90 -51.12 32.89
CA ASP A 8 -49.75 -52.05 33.06
C ASP A 8 -49.19 -52.63 31.73
N VAL A 9 -48.98 -51.81 30.67
CA VAL A 9 -48.37 -52.32 29.41
C VAL A 9 -47.39 -51.34 28.75
N VAL A 10 -46.53 -50.65 29.50
CA VAL A 10 -45.41 -49.88 28.91
C VAL A 10 -44.08 -50.24 29.56
N GLU A 11 -43.85 -51.53 29.73
CA GLU A 11 -42.50 -52.10 29.88
C GLU A 11 -42.36 -53.22 28.86
N GLN A 12 -41.75 -52.92 27.72
CA GLN A 12 -40.78 -53.75 26.98
C GLN A 12 -40.65 -53.24 25.54
N ILE A 13 -39.41 -53.28 25.05
CA ILE A 13 -38.91 -52.92 23.70
C ILE A 13 -38.46 -51.46 23.55
N SER A 14 -37.27 -51.16 24.10
CA SER A 14 -36.25 -50.44 23.32
C SER A 14 -34.87 -50.84 23.83
N ASP A 15 -34.25 -51.81 23.18
CA ASP A 15 -32.82 -52.04 23.31
C ASP A 15 -32.23 -52.00 21.90
N ASP A 16 -31.24 -51.13 21.73
CA ASP A 16 -30.01 -51.34 20.95
C ASP A 16 -29.46 -50.01 20.38
N GLY A 17 -28.40 -49.50 21.02
CA GLY A 17 -27.37 -48.73 20.32
C GLY A 17 -27.04 -47.32 20.80
N ILE A 18 -26.90 -47.06 22.11
CA ILE A 18 -26.17 -45.87 22.60
C ILE A 18 -24.93 -46.34 23.37
N THR A 19 -23.77 -46.32 22.72
CA THR A 19 -22.47 -46.43 23.40
C THR A 19 -22.14 -45.12 24.12
N PRO A 20 -21.41 -45.17 25.26
CA PRO A 20 -21.21 -44.02 26.12
C PRO A 20 -20.28 -42.98 25.47
N LYS A 21 -20.59 -41.69 25.69
CA LYS A 21 -19.72 -40.57 25.35
C LYS A 21 -18.44 -40.61 26.20
N ASP A 22 -17.31 -40.92 25.57
CA ASP A 22 -15.99 -40.57 26.09
C ASP A 22 -15.83 -39.03 26.16
N PRO A 23 -15.29 -38.46 27.25
CA PRO A 23 -14.85 -37.07 27.30
C PRO A 23 -13.45 -36.97 26.68
N GLY A 24 -13.36 -37.15 25.37
CA GLY A 24 -12.13 -36.95 24.60
C GLY A 24 -12.20 -35.64 23.83
N HIS A 25 -11.21 -34.76 24.00
CA HIS A 25 -11.03 -33.53 23.22
C HIS A 25 -11.11 -33.81 21.71
N GLY A 26 -12.26 -33.52 21.12
CA GLY A 26 -12.42 -33.45 19.68
C GLY A 26 -11.67 -32.24 19.16
N VAL A 27 -10.44 -32.45 18.71
CA VAL A 27 -9.72 -31.48 17.88
C VAL A 27 -10.54 -31.30 16.61
N SER A 28 -11.28 -30.19 16.52
CA SER A 28 -11.92 -29.74 15.28
C SER A 28 -10.84 -29.34 14.27
N THR A 29 -10.15 -30.32 13.71
CA THR A 29 -9.35 -30.12 12.50
C THR A 29 -10.30 -30.27 11.32
N SER A 30 -10.82 -29.16 10.81
CA SER A 30 -11.32 -29.12 9.43
C SER A 30 -10.11 -29.40 8.53
N LYS A 31 -9.83 -30.68 8.27
CA LYS A 31 -8.73 -31.10 7.41
C LYS A 31 -9.08 -30.70 5.99
N LEU A 32 -8.52 -29.57 5.56
CA LEU A 32 -8.49 -29.09 4.19
C LEU A 32 -8.32 -30.25 3.20
N GLN A 33 -9.41 -30.62 2.52
CA GLN A 33 -9.41 -31.75 1.61
C GLN A 33 -8.61 -31.37 0.36
N LYS A 34 -7.52 -32.10 0.09
CA LYS A 34 -6.69 -31.91 -1.11
C LYS A 34 -7.55 -32.16 -2.35
N PRO A 35 -7.62 -31.22 -3.31
CA PRO A 35 -8.28 -31.46 -4.59
C PRO A 35 -7.71 -32.70 -5.28
N PRO A 36 -8.51 -33.49 -6.03
CA PRO A 36 -8.09 -34.79 -6.57
C PRO A 36 -6.82 -34.70 -7.43
N LEU A 37 -6.70 -33.64 -8.25
CA LEU A 37 -5.55 -33.44 -9.13
C LEU A 37 -4.30 -33.03 -8.35
N VAL A 38 -4.45 -32.29 -7.24
CA VAL A 38 -3.33 -31.90 -6.37
C VAL A 38 -2.89 -33.07 -5.48
N ALA A 39 -3.83 -33.92 -5.05
CA ALA A 39 -3.55 -35.12 -4.28
C ALA A 39 -2.78 -36.18 -5.10
N ALA A 40 -3.00 -36.21 -6.42
CA ALA A 40 -2.31 -37.12 -7.35
C ALA A 40 -0.88 -36.69 -7.71
N MET A 41 -0.45 -35.48 -7.35
CA MET A 41 0.90 -34.98 -7.68
C MET A 41 1.95 -35.49 -6.70
N THR A 42 3.11 -35.90 -7.23
CA THR A 42 4.30 -36.14 -6.41
C THR A 42 4.84 -34.82 -5.84
N PRO A 43 5.51 -34.82 -4.66
CA PRO A 43 6.02 -33.60 -4.05
C PRO A 43 6.94 -32.77 -4.97
N GLU A 44 7.82 -33.43 -5.72
CA GLU A 44 8.74 -32.77 -6.65
C GLU A 44 8.03 -32.13 -7.85
N TYR A 45 7.01 -32.81 -8.39
CA TYR A 45 6.20 -32.28 -9.48
C TYR A 45 5.37 -31.08 -9.01
N ARG A 46 4.82 -31.16 -7.79
CA ARG A 46 4.07 -30.08 -7.16
C ARG A 46 4.91 -28.80 -7.02
N THR A 47 6.15 -28.89 -6.52
CA THR A 47 7.03 -27.72 -6.40
C THR A 47 7.34 -27.07 -7.76
N LYS A 48 7.64 -27.88 -8.79
CA LYS A 48 7.86 -27.38 -10.15
C LYS A 48 6.60 -26.73 -10.75
N ALA A 49 5.43 -27.34 -10.53
CA ALA A 49 4.16 -26.80 -10.98
C ALA A 49 3.82 -25.47 -10.28
N GLU A 50 4.08 -25.36 -8.98
CA GLU A 50 3.91 -24.12 -8.23
C GLU A 50 4.83 -23.00 -8.75
N ASP A 51 6.09 -23.29 -9.07
CA ASP A 51 7.03 -22.31 -9.61
C ASP A 51 6.66 -21.85 -11.03
N ASN A 52 6.22 -22.77 -11.89
CA ASN A 52 5.72 -22.44 -13.22
C ASN A 52 4.46 -21.58 -13.15
N LEU A 53 3.53 -21.94 -12.27
CA LEU A 53 2.31 -21.17 -12.00
C LEU A 53 2.65 -19.77 -11.49
N ARG A 54 3.60 -19.64 -10.54
CA ARG A 54 4.08 -18.34 -10.03
C ARG A 54 4.61 -17.47 -11.16
N ARG A 55 5.52 -17.98 -12.00
CA ARG A 55 6.08 -17.24 -13.14
C ARG A 55 5.00 -16.80 -14.14
N LYS A 56 4.02 -17.67 -14.39
CA LYS A 56 2.88 -17.38 -15.26
C LYS A 56 2.02 -16.25 -14.70
N ILE A 57 1.74 -16.25 -13.39
CA ILE A 57 1.03 -15.15 -12.73
C ILE A 57 1.88 -13.87 -12.73
N ASP A 58 3.14 -13.95 -12.30
CA ASP A 58 4.06 -12.81 -12.22
C ASP A 58 4.18 -12.10 -13.58
N THR A 59 4.33 -12.84 -14.69
CA THR A 59 4.50 -12.26 -16.04
C THR A 59 3.25 -11.57 -16.60
N ARG A 60 2.04 -12.00 -16.19
CA ARG A 60 0.80 -11.39 -16.68
C ARG A 60 0.26 -10.29 -15.77
N LEU A 61 0.31 -10.51 -14.45
CA LEU A 61 -0.35 -9.68 -13.46
C LEU A 61 0.54 -8.51 -13.00
N LEU A 62 1.82 -8.75 -12.68
CA LEU A 62 2.67 -7.71 -12.09
C LEU A 62 2.95 -6.55 -13.05
N PRO A 63 3.36 -6.75 -14.32
CA PRO A 63 3.68 -5.64 -15.20
C PRO A 63 2.51 -4.67 -15.37
N MET A 64 1.29 -5.21 -15.49
CA MET A 64 0.09 -4.40 -15.67
C MET A 64 -0.24 -3.59 -14.42
N ILE A 65 -0.23 -4.20 -13.23
CA ILE A 65 -0.52 -3.47 -11.98
C ILE A 65 0.57 -2.42 -11.70
N ILE A 66 1.84 -2.73 -11.96
CA ILE A 66 2.94 -1.78 -11.81
C ILE A 66 2.73 -0.61 -12.76
N LEU A 67 2.43 -0.86 -14.04
CA LEU A 67 2.17 0.19 -15.03
C LEU A 67 1.00 1.09 -14.61
N MET A 68 -0.10 0.48 -14.18
CA MET A 68 -1.26 1.21 -13.66
C MET A 68 -0.90 2.05 -12.41
N TYR A 69 -0.03 1.54 -11.53
CA TYR A 69 0.42 2.27 -10.34
C TYR A 69 1.40 3.41 -10.68
N ILE A 70 2.24 3.22 -11.71
CA ILE A 70 3.08 4.29 -12.26
C ILE A 70 2.17 5.43 -12.74
N MET A 71 1.14 5.11 -13.54
CA MET A 71 0.19 6.10 -14.05
C MET A 71 -0.56 6.81 -12.91
N ASN A 72 -1.02 6.07 -11.89
CA ASN A 72 -1.68 6.65 -10.72
C ASN A 72 -0.81 7.70 -10.00
N TYR A 73 0.47 7.38 -9.75
CA TYR A 73 1.38 8.34 -9.12
C TYR A 73 1.79 9.47 -10.06
N LEU A 74 1.76 9.23 -11.36
CA LEU A 74 2.12 10.23 -12.36
C LEU A 74 1.05 11.32 -12.36
N ASP A 75 -0.21 10.94 -12.58
CA ASP A 75 -1.39 11.83 -12.51
C ASP A 75 -1.44 12.66 -11.20
N ARG A 76 -1.12 12.02 -10.07
CA ARG A 76 -1.04 12.68 -8.76
C ARG A 76 0.05 13.74 -8.70
N ASN A 77 1.28 13.36 -9.05
CA ASN A 77 2.48 14.17 -8.87
C ASN A 77 2.64 15.27 -9.93
N ASN A 78 1.96 15.17 -11.06
CA ASN A 78 2.14 16.11 -12.16
C ASN A 78 1.80 17.55 -11.81
N ILE A 79 0.91 17.80 -10.84
CA ILE A 79 0.67 19.19 -10.37
C ILE A 79 1.92 19.87 -9.85
N ALA A 80 2.78 19.11 -9.16
CA ALA A 80 4.02 19.62 -8.61
C ALA A 80 5.02 19.98 -9.70
N ALA A 81 5.05 19.19 -10.77
CA ALA A 81 5.91 19.42 -11.93
C ALA A 81 5.38 20.58 -12.78
N VAL A 82 4.07 20.63 -13.07
CA VAL A 82 3.47 21.68 -13.88
C VAL A 82 3.38 23.04 -13.19
N ARG A 83 3.57 23.09 -11.87
CA ARG A 83 3.80 24.36 -11.16
C ARG A 83 4.95 25.15 -11.78
N LEU A 84 6.03 24.46 -12.17
CA LEU A 84 7.18 25.08 -12.87
C LEU A 84 6.88 25.37 -14.35
N ALA A 85 5.82 24.80 -14.92
CA ALA A 85 5.36 25.03 -16.29
C ALA A 85 4.34 26.18 -16.41
N GLY A 86 4.19 27.01 -15.37
CA GLY A 86 3.39 28.25 -15.43
C GLY A 86 1.90 28.10 -15.09
N LEU A 87 1.49 26.99 -14.46
CA LEU A 87 0.11 26.79 -13.99
C LEU A 87 -0.32 27.88 -12.98
N GLN A 88 0.56 28.22 -12.03
CA GLN A 88 0.26 29.20 -11.00
C GLN A 88 0.11 30.61 -11.58
N ASP A 89 0.90 30.93 -12.62
CA ASP A 89 0.91 32.25 -13.27
C ASP A 89 -0.29 32.44 -14.21
N GLU A 90 -0.76 31.40 -14.90
CA GLU A 90 -1.91 31.52 -15.82
C GLU A 90 -3.24 31.67 -15.08
N LEU A 91 -3.40 30.97 -13.96
CA LEU A 91 -4.62 30.95 -13.18
C LEU A 91 -4.64 31.97 -12.03
N ASP A 92 -3.60 32.81 -11.93
CA ASP A 92 -3.36 33.79 -10.86
C ASP A 92 -3.60 33.21 -9.45
N LEU A 93 -3.08 32.01 -9.20
CA LEU A 93 -3.31 31.29 -7.95
C LEU A 93 -2.41 31.82 -6.84
N SER A 94 -3.02 32.15 -5.70
CA SER A 94 -2.26 32.40 -4.47
C SER A 94 -1.55 31.13 -4.01
N SER A 95 -0.45 31.27 -3.27
CA SER A 95 0.28 30.11 -2.73
C SER A 95 -0.63 29.26 -1.83
N THR A 96 -1.50 29.87 -1.03
CA THR A 96 -2.50 29.16 -0.21
C THR A 96 -3.53 28.41 -1.07
N GLN A 97 -3.98 29.00 -2.18
CA GLN A 97 -4.88 28.34 -3.12
C GLN A 97 -4.20 27.11 -3.75
N TYR A 98 -2.99 27.26 -4.27
CA TYR A 98 -2.23 26.13 -4.83
C TYR A 98 -2.04 24.99 -3.81
N GLN A 99 -1.70 25.33 -2.57
CA GLN A 99 -1.57 24.34 -1.49
C GLN A 99 -2.90 23.65 -1.17
N THR A 100 -4.02 24.38 -1.22
CA THR A 100 -5.36 23.82 -1.05
C THR A 100 -5.73 22.84 -2.18
N VAL A 101 -5.29 23.12 -3.42
CA VAL A 101 -5.47 22.20 -4.55
C VAL A 101 -4.72 20.88 -4.36
N ILE A 102 -3.55 20.91 -3.74
CA ILE A 102 -2.79 19.69 -3.41
C ILE A 102 -3.46 18.93 -2.26
N SER A 103 -3.84 19.65 -1.19
CA SER A 103 -4.38 19.02 0.02
C SER A 103 -5.75 18.38 -0.18
N ILE A 104 -6.63 18.97 -1.01
CA ILE A 104 -8.00 18.48 -1.23
C ILE A 104 -8.04 17.08 -1.87
N LEU A 105 -7.01 16.70 -2.63
CA LEU A 105 -6.86 15.34 -3.17
C LEU A 105 -6.81 14.32 -2.03
N PHE A 106 -6.02 14.59 -0.99
CA PHE A 106 -5.87 13.70 0.15
C PHE A 106 -7.15 13.63 1.00
N VAL A 107 -7.94 14.70 1.06
CA VAL A 107 -9.26 14.69 1.70
C VAL A 107 -10.19 13.70 0.97
N GLY A 108 -10.30 13.81 -0.35
CA GLY A 108 -11.08 12.86 -1.16
C GLY A 108 -10.57 11.42 -1.02
N TYR A 109 -9.24 11.26 -0.99
CA TYR A 109 -8.59 9.97 -0.82
C TYR A 109 -8.96 9.29 0.50
N ILE A 110 -8.84 10.01 1.63
CA ILE A 110 -9.14 9.48 2.97
C ILE A 110 -10.62 9.08 3.08
N LEU A 111 -11.53 9.90 2.55
CA LEU A 111 -12.97 9.63 2.61
C LEU A 111 -13.36 8.33 1.89
N MET A 112 -12.74 8.05 0.73
CA MET A 112 -13.10 6.91 -0.09
C MET A 112 -12.21 5.67 0.14
N GLN A 113 -11.11 5.79 0.87
CA GLN A 113 -10.19 4.66 1.13
C GLN A 113 -10.86 3.53 1.94
N ILE A 114 -11.72 3.86 2.91
CA ILE A 114 -12.45 2.85 3.70
C ILE A 114 -13.62 2.24 2.91
N PRO A 115 -14.54 3.04 2.32
CA PRO A 115 -15.68 2.49 1.57
C PRO A 115 -15.25 1.69 0.33
N SER A 116 -14.25 2.15 -0.41
CA SER A 116 -13.80 1.49 -1.64
C SER A 116 -13.32 0.05 -1.41
N ASN A 117 -12.70 -0.22 -0.26
CA ASN A 117 -12.26 -1.57 0.08
C ASN A 117 -13.46 -2.52 0.28
N LEU A 118 -14.56 -2.02 0.86
CA LEU A 118 -15.81 -2.76 1.00
C LEU A 118 -16.47 -3.02 -0.37
N PHE A 119 -16.45 -2.01 -1.26
CA PHE A 119 -16.98 -2.15 -2.62
C PHE A 119 -16.21 -3.18 -3.45
N LEU A 120 -14.89 -3.24 -3.35
CA LEU A 120 -14.09 -4.23 -4.06
C LEU A 120 -14.42 -5.66 -3.60
N ASN A 121 -14.55 -5.86 -2.29
CA ASN A 121 -14.92 -7.17 -1.74
C ASN A 121 -16.32 -7.60 -2.21
N LYS A 122 -17.27 -6.65 -2.27
CA LYS A 122 -18.65 -6.91 -2.71
C LYS A 122 -18.79 -7.14 -4.22
N THR A 123 -17.99 -6.46 -5.04
CA THR A 123 -18.09 -6.56 -6.51
C THR A 123 -17.46 -7.84 -7.07
N GLY A 124 -16.52 -8.46 -6.36
CA GLY A 124 -16.02 -9.80 -6.68
C GLY A 124 -15.31 -9.94 -8.03
N LYS A 125 -15.00 -8.83 -8.73
CA LYS A 125 -14.34 -8.81 -10.05
C LYS A 125 -13.28 -7.68 -10.13
N PRO A 126 -12.10 -7.85 -9.52
CA PRO A 126 -11.05 -6.84 -9.49
C PRO A 126 -10.55 -6.43 -10.89
N ALA A 127 -10.54 -7.36 -11.85
CA ALA A 127 -10.06 -7.12 -13.21
C ALA A 127 -10.94 -6.15 -14.01
N ILE A 128 -12.18 -5.93 -13.59
CA ILE A 128 -13.08 -4.93 -14.18
C ILE A 128 -13.05 -3.66 -13.34
N TYR A 129 -13.12 -3.81 -12.01
CA TYR A 129 -13.19 -2.68 -11.11
C TYR A 129 -11.96 -1.77 -11.18
N LEU A 130 -10.73 -2.33 -11.11
CA LEU A 130 -9.51 -1.52 -11.11
C LEU A 130 -9.33 -0.74 -12.43
N PRO A 131 -9.52 -1.34 -13.63
CA PRO A 131 -9.46 -0.58 -14.89
C PRO A 131 -10.60 0.43 -15.07
N VAL A 132 -11.82 0.15 -14.61
CA VAL A 132 -12.92 1.14 -14.66
C VAL A 132 -12.57 2.37 -13.82
N CYS A 133 -12.08 2.18 -12.58
CA CYS A 133 -11.58 3.28 -11.78
C CYS A 133 -10.47 4.05 -12.53
N MET A 134 -9.57 3.33 -13.21
CA MET A 134 -8.48 3.94 -13.98
C MET A 134 -8.95 4.80 -15.14
N ILE A 135 -9.96 4.35 -15.88
CA ILE A 135 -10.57 5.16 -16.94
C ILE A 135 -11.16 6.44 -16.34
N ILE A 136 -11.93 6.32 -15.25
CA ILE A 136 -12.61 7.46 -14.63
C ILE A 136 -11.57 8.48 -14.13
N TRP A 137 -10.54 8.06 -13.39
CA TRP A 137 -9.53 9.00 -12.90
C TRP A 137 -8.68 9.56 -14.05
N GLY A 138 -8.38 8.79 -15.10
CA GLY A 138 -7.65 9.26 -16.27
C GLY A 138 -8.41 10.35 -17.02
N ILE A 139 -9.74 10.20 -17.17
CA ILE A 139 -10.61 11.23 -17.74
C ILE A 139 -10.61 12.50 -16.87
N ILE A 140 -10.70 12.36 -15.55
CA ILE A 140 -10.67 13.51 -14.62
C ILE A 140 -9.29 14.20 -14.64
N SER A 141 -8.20 13.43 -14.71
CA SER A 141 -6.84 13.94 -14.86
C SER A 141 -6.73 14.78 -16.13
N GLY A 142 -7.16 14.24 -17.29
CA GLY A 142 -7.21 14.98 -18.55
C GLY A 142 -8.09 16.24 -18.50
N ALA A 143 -9.25 16.16 -17.83
CA ALA A 143 -10.15 17.30 -17.63
C ALA A 143 -9.52 18.42 -16.79
N THR A 144 -8.52 18.12 -15.95
CA THR A 144 -7.76 19.13 -15.19
C THR A 144 -7.09 20.14 -16.13
N GLY A 145 -6.60 19.68 -17.30
CA GLY A 145 -6.02 20.54 -18.34
C GLY A 145 -7.00 21.51 -18.98
N ALA A 146 -8.32 21.26 -18.86
CA ALA A 146 -9.38 22.13 -19.38
C ALA A 146 -9.91 23.15 -18.35
N THR A 147 -9.36 23.16 -17.13
CA THR A 147 -9.84 24.08 -16.07
C THR A 147 -9.35 25.51 -16.31
N HIS A 148 -10.18 26.50 -15.96
CA HIS A 148 -9.88 27.94 -16.10
C HIS A 148 -9.99 28.71 -14.78
N SER A 149 -10.31 28.03 -13.68
CA SER A 149 -10.52 28.67 -12.39
C SER A 149 -10.03 27.78 -11.25
N PHE A 150 -9.74 28.41 -10.11
CA PHE A 150 -9.40 27.72 -8.87
C PHE A 150 -10.47 26.68 -8.47
N GLY A 151 -11.75 27.04 -8.54
CA GLY A 151 -12.85 26.13 -8.19
C GLY A 151 -12.90 24.88 -9.08
N GLY A 152 -12.70 25.03 -10.39
CA GLY A 152 -12.64 23.90 -11.31
C GLY A 152 -11.46 22.97 -11.01
N LEU A 153 -10.30 23.55 -10.70
CA LEU A 153 -9.09 22.80 -10.35
C LEU A 153 -9.26 22.03 -9.02
N VAL A 154 -9.86 22.65 -8.00
CA VAL A 154 -10.20 22.01 -6.71
C VAL A 154 -11.19 20.86 -6.92
N ALA A 155 -12.25 21.07 -7.72
CA ALA A 155 -13.25 20.03 -7.99
C ALA A 155 -12.62 18.81 -8.68
N CYS A 156 -11.84 19.02 -9.76
CA CYS A 156 -11.14 17.93 -10.46
C CYS A 156 -10.24 17.16 -9.50
N ARG A 157 -9.50 17.86 -8.62
CA ARG A 157 -8.58 17.25 -7.66
C ARG A 157 -9.27 16.46 -6.56
N PHE A 158 -10.38 16.95 -6.04
CA PHE A 158 -11.19 16.23 -5.07
C PHE A 158 -11.73 14.92 -5.66
N PHE A 159 -12.35 14.98 -6.84
CA PHE A 159 -12.90 13.78 -7.50
C PHE A 159 -11.82 12.81 -7.95
N LEU A 160 -10.66 13.30 -8.38
CA LEU A 160 -9.50 12.46 -8.68
C LEU A 160 -9.06 11.70 -7.41
N GLY A 161 -8.87 12.38 -6.29
CA GLY A 161 -8.55 11.74 -5.01
C GLY A 161 -9.62 10.73 -4.55
N PHE A 162 -10.89 11.07 -4.74
CA PHE A 162 -12.03 10.20 -4.40
C PHE A 162 -12.01 8.89 -5.19
N ILE A 163 -11.75 8.93 -6.50
CA ILE A 163 -11.73 7.73 -7.34
C ILE A 163 -10.43 6.92 -7.16
N GLU A 164 -9.28 7.60 -7.03
CA GLU A 164 -7.98 6.95 -6.84
C GLU A 164 -7.84 6.19 -5.52
N ALA A 165 -8.60 6.57 -4.49
CA ALA A 165 -8.56 5.95 -3.16
C ALA A 165 -8.71 4.43 -3.17
N ALA A 166 -9.46 3.92 -4.16
CA ALA A 166 -9.74 2.50 -4.31
C ALA A 166 -8.57 1.69 -4.85
N TYR A 167 -7.63 2.34 -5.55
CA TYR A 167 -6.65 1.63 -6.37
C TYR A 167 -5.60 0.91 -5.51
N PHE A 168 -4.93 1.62 -4.60
CA PHE A 168 -3.85 1.04 -3.80
C PHE A 168 -4.32 -0.11 -2.89
N PRO A 169 -5.37 0.05 -2.06
CA PRO A 169 -5.90 -1.06 -1.25
C PRO A 169 -6.39 -2.20 -2.13
N GLY A 170 -7.00 -1.87 -3.27
CA GLY A 170 -7.50 -2.87 -4.20
C GLY A 170 -6.41 -3.71 -4.86
N CYS A 171 -5.28 -3.10 -5.18
CA CYS A 171 -4.10 -3.82 -5.68
C CYS A 171 -3.52 -4.75 -4.62
N LEU A 172 -3.43 -4.31 -3.36
CA LEU A 172 -2.94 -5.16 -2.27
C LEU A 172 -3.84 -6.38 -2.03
N PHE A 173 -5.15 -6.17 -2.02
CA PHE A 173 -6.13 -7.26 -1.91
C PHE A 173 -6.09 -8.20 -3.12
N TYR A 174 -5.93 -7.64 -4.31
CA TYR A 174 -5.83 -8.42 -5.53
C TYR A 174 -4.54 -9.27 -5.55
N LEU A 175 -3.41 -8.71 -5.12
CA LEU A 175 -2.16 -9.47 -4.92
C LEU A 175 -2.31 -10.55 -3.84
N SER A 176 -2.96 -10.26 -2.71
CA SER A 176 -3.17 -11.27 -1.65
C SER A 176 -4.06 -12.43 -2.08
N SER A 177 -4.88 -12.23 -3.12
CA SER A 177 -5.75 -13.27 -3.69
C SER A 177 -5.03 -14.19 -4.68
N TRP A 178 -3.80 -13.83 -5.07
CA TRP A 178 -2.99 -14.58 -6.02
C TRP A 178 -1.73 -15.15 -5.39
N TYR A 179 -1.13 -14.48 -4.40
CA TYR A 179 0.15 -14.85 -3.81
C TYR A 179 0.02 -15.32 -2.36
N THR A 180 0.90 -16.25 -1.96
CA THR A 180 1.05 -16.69 -0.56
C THR A 180 1.69 -15.61 0.30
N ARG A 181 1.59 -15.70 1.63
CA ARG A 181 2.18 -14.74 2.59
C ARG A 181 3.69 -14.57 2.41
N LYS A 182 4.40 -15.66 2.07
CA LYS A 182 5.85 -15.64 1.81
C LYS A 182 6.21 -14.88 0.53
N GLU A 183 5.32 -14.89 -0.46
CA GLU A 183 5.54 -14.25 -1.76
C GLU A 183 5.07 -12.78 -1.77
N LEU A 184 4.03 -12.47 -1.01
CA LEU A 184 3.31 -11.19 -1.05
C LEU A 184 4.19 -9.98 -0.70
N GLY A 185 5.11 -10.13 0.26
CA GLY A 185 5.99 -9.04 0.71
C GLY A 185 6.82 -8.45 -0.42
N PHE A 186 7.56 -9.32 -1.13
CA PHE A 186 8.38 -8.94 -2.27
C PHE A 186 7.54 -8.32 -3.40
N ARG A 187 6.38 -8.91 -3.75
CA ARG A 187 5.52 -8.37 -4.82
C ARG A 187 4.92 -7.01 -4.45
N THR A 188 4.63 -6.79 -3.17
CA THR A 188 4.18 -5.49 -2.67
C THR A 188 5.28 -4.44 -2.78
N ALA A 189 6.54 -4.80 -2.48
CA ALA A 189 7.68 -3.91 -2.67
C ALA A 189 7.90 -3.56 -4.16
N VAL A 190 7.76 -4.55 -5.05
CA VAL A 190 7.82 -4.35 -6.51
C VAL A 190 6.67 -3.46 -7.00
N LEU A 191 5.45 -3.62 -6.47
CA LEU A 191 4.36 -2.69 -6.75
C LEU A 191 4.74 -1.26 -6.33
N TYR A 192 5.23 -1.11 -5.10
CA TYR A 192 5.53 0.21 -4.56
C TYR A 192 6.65 0.94 -5.32
N SER A 193 7.62 0.21 -5.89
CA SER A 193 8.67 0.81 -6.72
C SER A 193 8.10 1.54 -7.94
N GLY A 194 6.91 1.17 -8.43
CA GLY A 194 6.19 1.90 -9.47
C GLY A 194 5.92 3.36 -9.12
N SER A 195 5.66 3.68 -7.84
CA SER A 195 5.49 5.09 -7.40
C SER A 195 6.78 5.90 -7.54
N LEU A 196 7.92 5.29 -7.21
CA LEU A 196 9.24 5.92 -7.29
C LEU A 196 9.68 6.08 -8.75
N VAL A 197 9.43 5.07 -9.57
CA VAL A 197 9.65 5.12 -11.03
C VAL A 197 8.83 6.26 -11.64
N SER A 198 7.57 6.39 -11.24
CA SER A 198 6.70 7.49 -11.66
C SER A 198 7.28 8.86 -11.28
N GLY A 199 7.82 9.02 -10.07
CA GLY A 199 8.53 10.24 -9.67
C GLY A 199 9.74 10.57 -10.56
N ALA A 200 10.51 9.56 -10.97
CA ALA A 200 11.66 9.75 -11.86
C ALA A 200 11.23 10.17 -13.28
N PHE A 201 10.28 9.46 -13.87
CA PHE A 201 9.88 9.69 -15.26
C PHE A 201 8.87 10.85 -15.42
N GLY A 202 8.02 11.14 -14.43
CA GLY A 202 7.04 12.22 -14.50
C GLY A 202 7.69 13.60 -14.67
N GLY A 203 8.82 13.84 -13.97
CA GLY A 203 9.63 15.04 -14.17
C GLY A 203 10.20 15.14 -15.59
N LEU A 204 10.70 14.02 -16.14
CA LEU A 204 11.24 13.97 -17.51
C LEU A 204 10.17 14.19 -18.58
N VAL A 205 9.00 13.56 -18.41
CA VAL A 205 7.85 13.71 -19.32
C VAL A 205 7.37 15.17 -19.30
N THR A 206 7.18 15.73 -18.10
CA THR A 206 6.79 17.14 -17.96
C THR A 206 7.83 18.08 -18.57
N ALA A 207 9.13 17.81 -18.37
CA ALA A 207 10.21 18.61 -18.96
C ALA A 207 10.16 18.59 -20.49
N GLY A 208 9.99 17.40 -21.10
CA GLY A 208 9.92 17.24 -22.55
C GLY A 208 8.68 17.87 -23.18
N ILE A 209 7.54 17.87 -22.49
CA ILE A 209 6.33 18.57 -22.94
C ILE A 209 6.52 20.08 -22.78
N THR A 210 7.08 20.51 -21.64
CA THR A 210 7.32 21.94 -21.37
C THR A 210 8.30 22.58 -22.34
N SER A 211 9.32 21.84 -22.80
CA SER A 211 10.29 22.37 -23.76
C SER A 211 9.75 22.52 -25.19
N ASN A 212 8.79 21.68 -25.59
CA ASN A 212 8.40 21.55 -27.00
C ASN A 212 6.96 21.98 -27.31
N MET A 213 6.08 22.07 -26.30
CA MET A 213 4.65 22.26 -26.48
C MET A 213 4.10 23.55 -25.88
N ASP A 214 4.96 24.46 -25.43
CA ASP A 214 4.50 25.75 -24.91
C ASP A 214 3.91 26.63 -26.03
N ASN A 215 2.74 27.21 -25.78
CA ASN A 215 1.89 27.94 -26.73
C ASN A 215 1.45 27.16 -27.99
N THR A 216 1.64 25.83 -28.02
CA THR A 216 1.14 25.02 -29.14
C THR A 216 -0.38 24.98 -29.14
N LYS A 217 -0.99 25.30 -30.29
CA LYS A 217 -2.44 25.49 -30.46
C LYS A 217 -3.08 26.50 -29.47
N GLY A 218 -2.31 27.48 -28.98
CA GLY A 218 -2.80 28.50 -28.05
C GLY A 218 -2.97 28.02 -26.60
N LEU A 219 -2.46 26.84 -26.27
CA LEU A 219 -2.46 26.30 -24.91
C LEU A 219 -1.04 26.35 -24.33
N ARG A 220 -0.91 26.71 -23.03
CA ARG A 220 0.36 26.57 -22.31
C ARG A 220 0.73 25.12 -22.13
N ALA A 221 2.04 24.86 -21.99
CA ALA A 221 2.58 23.52 -21.83
C ALA A 221 1.93 22.70 -20.71
N TRP A 222 1.61 23.30 -19.56
CA TRP A 222 1.03 22.57 -18.43
C TRP A 222 -0.31 21.89 -18.74
N ARG A 223 -1.11 22.47 -19.64
CA ARG A 223 -2.39 21.89 -20.07
C ARG A 223 -2.16 20.63 -20.88
N TRP A 224 -1.16 20.65 -21.75
CA TRP A 224 -0.75 19.49 -22.55
C TRP A 224 -0.24 18.33 -21.71
N VAL A 225 0.44 18.61 -20.61
CA VAL A 225 0.89 17.59 -19.64
C VAL A 225 -0.31 16.76 -19.16
N PHE A 226 -1.33 17.40 -18.57
CA PHE A 226 -2.53 16.70 -18.11
C PHE A 226 -3.32 15.99 -19.23
N ILE A 227 -3.45 16.63 -20.40
CA ILE A 227 -4.22 16.04 -21.52
C ILE A 227 -3.53 14.78 -22.05
N ILE A 228 -2.23 14.83 -22.30
CA ILE A 228 -1.47 13.71 -22.87
C ILE A 228 -1.43 12.56 -21.86
N GLU A 229 -1.14 12.85 -20.61
CA GLU A 229 -1.03 11.83 -19.57
C GLU A 229 -2.37 11.19 -19.26
N GLY A 230 -3.45 11.98 -19.15
CA GLY A 230 -4.81 11.46 -18.99
C GLY A 230 -5.23 10.53 -20.14
N VAL A 231 -4.90 10.88 -21.39
CA VAL A 231 -5.16 10.03 -22.56
C VAL A 231 -4.36 8.72 -22.49
N ILE A 232 -3.06 8.79 -22.15
CA ILE A 232 -2.21 7.61 -22.00
C ILE A 232 -2.76 6.70 -20.88
N THR A 233 -3.16 7.27 -19.75
CA THR A 233 -3.80 6.55 -18.64
C THR A 233 -5.04 5.80 -19.10
N VAL A 234 -5.93 6.43 -19.87
CA VAL A 234 -7.14 5.78 -20.41
C VAL A 234 -6.80 4.65 -21.39
N ILE A 235 -5.84 4.86 -22.29
CA ILE A 235 -5.41 3.82 -23.25
C ILE A 235 -4.84 2.60 -22.51
N ILE A 236 -4.00 2.82 -21.51
CA ILE A 236 -3.45 1.75 -20.67
C ILE A 236 -4.57 1.03 -19.92
N ALA A 237 -5.54 1.76 -19.38
CA ALA A 237 -6.70 1.18 -18.70
C ALA A 237 -7.53 0.27 -19.62
N LEU A 238 -7.74 0.68 -20.87
CA LEU A 238 -8.43 -0.14 -21.87
C LEU A 238 -7.67 -1.44 -22.15
N GLY A 239 -6.33 -1.36 -22.25
CA GLY A 239 -5.47 -2.56 -22.34
C GLY A 239 -5.55 -3.46 -21.11
N ALA A 240 -5.70 -2.86 -19.92
CA ALA A 240 -5.77 -3.58 -18.65
C ALA A 240 -6.93 -4.58 -18.59
N PHE A 241 -8.07 -4.29 -19.22
CA PHE A 241 -9.23 -5.20 -19.27
C PHE A 241 -8.91 -6.54 -19.94
N PHE A 242 -7.99 -6.56 -20.91
CA PHE A 242 -7.61 -7.77 -21.64
C PHE A 242 -6.48 -8.53 -20.93
N VAL A 243 -5.60 -7.80 -20.24
CA VAL A 243 -4.41 -8.37 -19.59
C VAL A 243 -4.74 -8.89 -18.19
N LEU A 244 -5.50 -8.15 -17.37
CA LEU A 244 -5.75 -8.49 -15.97
C LEU A 244 -6.63 -9.74 -15.82
N PRO A 245 -6.17 -10.78 -15.10
CA PRO A 245 -6.99 -11.96 -14.84
C PRO A 245 -8.03 -11.71 -13.72
N ASN A 246 -9.18 -12.38 -13.74
CA ASN A 246 -10.11 -12.39 -12.60
C ASN A 246 -9.57 -13.23 -11.42
N PHE A 247 -10.35 -13.57 -10.39
CA PHE A 247 -9.86 -14.41 -9.30
C PHE A 247 -9.44 -15.81 -9.77
N PRO A 248 -8.52 -16.50 -9.07
CA PRO A 248 -8.07 -17.85 -9.44
C PRO A 248 -9.22 -18.81 -9.76
N ARG A 249 -10.35 -18.72 -9.03
CA ARG A 249 -11.52 -19.57 -9.22
C ARG A 249 -12.29 -19.32 -10.53
N THR A 250 -12.25 -18.08 -11.03
CA THR A 250 -13.08 -17.60 -12.15
C THR A 250 -12.28 -17.31 -13.43
N THR A 251 -10.96 -17.46 -13.42
CA THR A 251 -10.13 -17.27 -14.62
C THR A 251 -10.24 -18.44 -15.60
N SER A 252 -10.48 -18.14 -16.88
CA SER A 252 -10.50 -19.10 -17.99
C SER A 252 -9.13 -19.43 -18.58
N TRP A 253 -8.06 -18.74 -18.17
CA TRP A 253 -6.72 -18.88 -18.74
C TRP A 253 -5.84 -19.95 -18.06
N LEU A 254 -6.18 -20.37 -16.84
CA LEU A 254 -5.49 -21.45 -16.15
C LEU A 254 -6.09 -22.79 -16.54
N THR A 255 -5.26 -23.82 -16.64
CA THR A 255 -5.76 -25.20 -16.74
C THR A 255 -6.48 -25.59 -15.45
N GLU A 256 -7.30 -26.64 -15.49
CA GLU A 256 -8.02 -27.08 -14.29
C GLU A 256 -7.05 -27.51 -13.16
N GLU A 257 -5.94 -28.15 -13.53
CA GLU A 257 -4.85 -28.48 -12.61
C GLU A 257 -4.22 -27.24 -11.97
N GLU A 258 -3.85 -26.24 -12.78
CA GLU A 258 -3.28 -24.98 -12.32
C GLU A 258 -4.26 -24.21 -11.41
N ARG A 259 -5.55 -24.25 -11.73
CA ARG A 259 -6.62 -23.58 -10.98
C ARG A 259 -6.82 -24.20 -9.60
N GLN A 260 -6.84 -25.53 -9.53
CA GLN A 260 -6.93 -26.27 -8.27
C GLN A 260 -5.68 -26.05 -7.42
N LEU A 261 -4.50 -26.06 -8.03
CA LEU A 261 -3.24 -25.77 -7.35
C LEU A 261 -3.18 -24.32 -6.82
N ALA A 262 -3.60 -23.34 -7.64
CA ALA A 262 -3.63 -21.92 -7.27
C ALA A 262 -4.59 -21.65 -6.11
N THR A 263 -5.74 -22.32 -6.09
CA THR A 263 -6.71 -22.17 -4.99
C THR A 263 -6.23 -22.91 -3.75
N TYR A 264 -5.76 -24.14 -3.89
CA TYR A 264 -5.34 -24.97 -2.77
C TYR A 264 -4.15 -24.39 -2.02
N ARG A 265 -3.11 -23.91 -2.72
CA ARG A 265 -1.92 -23.32 -2.07
C ARG A 265 -2.27 -22.10 -1.19
N LEU A 266 -3.26 -21.31 -1.60
CA LEU A 266 -3.69 -20.14 -0.84
C LEU A 266 -4.43 -20.57 0.43
N VAL A 267 -5.27 -21.59 0.33
CA VAL A 267 -6.01 -22.09 1.50
C VAL A 267 -5.09 -22.87 2.45
N GLU A 268 -4.12 -23.61 1.93
CA GLU A 268 -3.07 -24.29 2.71
C GLU A 268 -2.16 -23.28 3.45
N ASP A 269 -1.78 -22.16 2.83
CA ASP A 269 -0.98 -21.10 3.47
C ASP A 269 -1.78 -20.29 4.52
N VAL A 270 -3.10 -20.24 4.39
CA VAL A 270 -3.99 -19.62 5.39
C VAL A 270 -4.18 -20.54 6.61
N GLY A 271 -4.16 -21.86 6.40
CA GLY A 271 -4.04 -22.89 7.44
C GLY A 271 -5.30 -23.20 8.25
N GLU A 272 -6.39 -22.46 8.03
CA GLU A 272 -7.73 -22.63 8.62
C GLU A 272 -8.71 -21.90 7.70
N GLU A 273 -9.98 -22.31 7.66
CA GLU A 273 -11.04 -21.52 7.01
C GLU A 273 -11.23 -20.19 7.76
N ASP A 274 -10.40 -19.18 7.44
CA ASP A 274 -10.57 -17.77 7.88
C ASP A 274 -11.88 -17.13 7.32
N TRP A 275 -12.77 -17.92 6.71
CA TRP A 275 -14.11 -17.58 6.23
C TRP A 275 -15.19 -18.34 7.02
N THR A 276 -15.17 -18.28 8.35
CA THR A 276 -16.34 -18.67 9.15
C THR A 276 -17.39 -17.57 9.07
N SER A 277 -18.25 -17.64 8.07
CA SER A 277 -19.45 -16.81 7.87
C SER A 277 -19.20 -15.30 7.69
N SER A 278 -19.84 -14.72 6.69
CA SER A 278 -19.86 -13.27 6.43
C SER A 278 -20.52 -12.43 7.55
N GLU A 279 -21.13 -13.08 8.55
CA GLU A 279 -21.89 -12.43 9.63
C GLU A 279 -21.07 -12.17 10.90
N GLU A 280 -20.01 -12.96 11.20
CA GLU A 280 -19.21 -12.79 12.44
C GLU A 280 -17.98 -11.87 12.30
N GLN A 281 -17.56 -11.49 11.09
CA GLN A 281 -16.41 -10.60 10.85
C GLN A 281 -16.78 -9.24 10.24
N SER A 282 -17.65 -8.48 10.91
CA SER A 282 -17.91 -7.10 10.50
C SER A 282 -16.62 -6.28 10.54
N PHE A 283 -16.30 -5.55 9.46
CA PHE A 283 -15.16 -4.63 9.38
C PHE A 283 -15.10 -3.67 10.58
N PHE A 284 -16.26 -3.25 11.11
CA PHE A 284 -16.37 -2.42 12.30
C PHE A 284 -15.92 -3.13 13.59
N HIS A 285 -16.19 -4.43 13.72
CA HIS A 285 -15.67 -5.21 14.83
C HIS A 285 -14.15 -5.34 14.71
N GLY A 286 -13.63 -5.65 13.52
CA GLY A 286 -12.19 -5.66 13.23
C GLY A 286 -11.51 -4.32 13.55
N LEU A 287 -12.15 -3.21 13.20
CA LEU A 287 -11.68 -1.86 13.52
C LEU A 287 -11.66 -1.61 15.03
N LYS A 288 -12.73 -1.98 15.75
CA LYS A 288 -12.80 -1.81 17.21
C LYS A 288 -11.67 -2.56 17.92
N VAL A 289 -11.43 -3.82 17.52
CA VAL A 289 -10.34 -4.63 18.10
C VAL A 289 -8.96 -4.10 17.69
N ALA A 290 -8.82 -3.55 16.48
CA ALA A 290 -7.59 -2.90 16.04
C ALA A 290 -7.26 -1.64 16.86
N LEU A 291 -8.28 -0.83 17.19
CA LEU A 291 -8.12 0.41 17.97
C LEU A 291 -7.79 0.15 19.45
N LEU A 292 -8.15 -1.00 19.99
CA LEU A 292 -7.79 -1.40 21.35
C LEU A 292 -6.34 -1.90 21.45
N ASP A 293 -5.71 -2.24 20.31
CA ASP A 293 -4.35 -2.77 20.28
C ASP A 293 -3.31 -1.63 20.28
N ILE A 294 -2.50 -1.56 21.33
CA ILE A 294 -1.43 -0.55 21.47
C ILE A 294 -0.43 -0.60 20.29
N LYS A 295 -0.22 -1.77 19.68
CA LYS A 295 0.68 -1.93 18.53
C LYS A 295 0.17 -1.12 17.34
N THR A 296 -1.15 -1.07 17.13
CA THR A 296 -1.77 -0.30 16.05
C THR A 296 -1.44 1.19 16.18
N TRP A 297 -1.50 1.75 17.38
CA TRP A 297 -1.18 3.16 17.63
C TRP A 297 0.30 3.46 17.43
N VAL A 298 1.21 2.59 17.92
CA VAL A 298 2.65 2.77 17.72
C VAL A 298 3.01 2.74 16.24
N LEU A 299 2.46 1.76 15.50
CA LEU A 299 2.64 1.61 14.06
C LEU A 299 1.97 2.75 13.26
N MET A 300 0.85 3.27 13.74
CA MET A 300 0.19 4.44 13.15
C MET A 300 1.07 5.67 13.25
N VAL A 301 1.61 5.98 14.43
CA VAL A 301 2.49 7.14 14.60
C VAL A 301 3.80 6.96 13.83
N LEU A 302 4.35 5.74 13.80
CA LEU A 302 5.50 5.40 12.96
C LEU A 302 5.23 5.74 11.49
N MET A 303 4.13 5.27 10.93
CA MET A 303 3.79 5.51 9.53
C MET A 303 3.45 6.97 9.24
N LEU A 304 2.68 7.62 10.11
CA LEU A 304 2.37 9.04 9.98
C LEU A 304 3.65 9.88 9.95
N SER A 305 4.62 9.53 10.79
CA SER A 305 5.91 10.20 10.86
C SER A 305 6.72 10.01 9.57
N ILE A 306 6.79 8.78 9.04
CA ILE A 306 7.49 8.50 7.77
C ILE A 306 6.80 9.20 6.59
N VAL A 307 5.46 9.15 6.51
CA VAL A 307 4.71 9.81 5.42
C VAL A 307 4.84 11.33 5.51
N SER A 308 4.87 11.90 6.72
CA SER A 308 5.15 13.32 6.91
C SER A 308 6.52 13.67 6.33
N SER A 309 7.58 12.95 6.68
CA SER A 309 8.91 13.20 6.12
C SER A 309 8.96 12.97 4.60
N ALA A 310 8.15 12.05 4.08
CA ALA A 310 8.06 11.77 2.65
C ALA A 310 7.32 12.87 1.88
N SER A 311 6.57 13.75 2.56
CA SER A 311 5.77 14.80 1.94
C SER A 311 6.59 15.79 1.12
N VAL A 312 7.90 15.91 1.39
CA VAL A 312 8.87 16.66 0.58
C VAL A 312 8.81 16.28 -0.90
N THR A 313 8.41 15.06 -1.21
CA THR A 313 8.31 14.52 -2.59
C THR A 313 7.22 15.20 -3.41
N ASN A 314 6.11 15.58 -2.77
CA ASN A 314 5.01 16.34 -3.38
C ASN A 314 5.46 17.74 -3.83
N PHE A 315 6.57 18.23 -3.29
CA PHE A 315 7.13 19.55 -3.60
C PHE A 315 8.56 19.45 -4.14
N PHE A 316 9.01 18.25 -4.52
CA PHE A 316 10.40 18.00 -4.85
C PHE A 316 10.92 18.86 -6.01
N PRO A 317 10.18 19.06 -7.12
CA PRO A 317 10.63 19.98 -8.18
C PRO A 317 10.83 21.41 -7.66
N THR A 318 9.99 21.84 -6.71
CA THR A 318 10.10 23.16 -6.07
C THR A 318 11.34 23.23 -5.18
N VAL A 319 11.66 22.15 -4.45
CA VAL A 319 12.87 22.04 -3.64
C VAL A 319 14.12 22.08 -4.52
N VAL A 320 14.17 21.31 -5.61
CA VAL A 320 15.29 21.30 -6.57
C VAL A 320 15.42 22.65 -7.29
N LYS A 321 14.32 23.38 -7.51
CA LYS A 321 14.34 24.72 -8.13
C LYS A 321 15.18 25.73 -7.33
N THR A 322 15.31 25.54 -6.01
CA THR A 322 16.15 26.42 -5.16
C THR A 322 17.65 26.35 -5.49
N LEU A 323 18.10 25.37 -6.28
CA LEU A 323 19.47 25.32 -6.80
C LEU A 323 19.76 26.41 -7.85
N GLY A 324 18.72 27.07 -8.38
CA GLY A 324 18.88 28.18 -9.33
C GLY A 324 18.98 27.80 -10.81
N TYR A 325 18.76 26.53 -11.15
CA TYR A 325 18.76 26.06 -12.55
C TYR A 325 17.47 26.42 -13.31
N ASN A 326 17.49 26.29 -14.64
CA ASN A 326 16.30 26.47 -15.49
C ASN A 326 15.22 25.41 -15.18
N ASN A 327 13.93 25.68 -15.45
CA ASN A 327 12.81 24.77 -15.16
C ASN A 327 13.00 23.37 -15.76
N VAL A 328 13.45 23.27 -17.01
CA VAL A 328 13.74 21.99 -17.67
C VAL A 328 14.87 21.26 -16.94
N GLN A 329 15.99 21.94 -16.68
CA GLN A 329 17.12 21.34 -15.94
C GLN A 329 16.73 20.92 -14.52
N THR A 330 15.92 21.72 -13.81
CA THR A 330 15.38 21.40 -12.50
C THR A 330 14.57 20.11 -12.53
N LEU A 331 13.69 19.93 -13.51
CA LEU A 331 12.90 18.71 -13.68
C LEU A 331 13.76 17.49 -14.08
N LEU A 332 14.84 17.69 -14.84
CA LEU A 332 15.79 16.60 -15.13
C LEU A 332 16.54 16.17 -13.86
N LEU A 333 16.93 17.13 -13.01
CA LEU A 333 17.64 16.88 -11.76
C LEU A 333 16.78 16.21 -10.68
N THR A 334 15.45 16.15 -10.84
CA THR A 334 14.61 15.35 -9.93
C THR A 334 14.69 13.86 -10.18
N ALA A 335 15.08 13.41 -11.39
CA ALA A 335 15.06 11.99 -11.74
C ALA A 335 16.10 11.12 -11.00
N PRO A 336 17.39 11.53 -10.86
CA PRO A 336 18.40 10.69 -10.23
C PRO A 336 18.11 10.30 -8.76
N PRO A 337 17.60 11.20 -7.89
CA PRO A 337 17.18 10.83 -6.53
C PRO A 337 16.13 9.71 -6.49
N TYR A 338 15.15 9.74 -7.39
CA TYR A 338 14.11 8.71 -7.47
C TYR A 338 14.65 7.37 -7.99
N VAL A 339 15.55 7.40 -8.99
CA VAL A 339 16.22 6.17 -9.48
C VAL A 339 17.03 5.52 -8.36
N LEU A 340 17.78 6.32 -7.61
CA LEU A 340 18.51 5.83 -6.44
C LEU A 340 17.55 5.23 -5.40
N ALA A 341 16.40 5.88 -5.16
CA ALA A 341 15.39 5.37 -4.23
C ALA A 341 14.81 4.02 -4.66
N VAL A 342 14.59 3.79 -5.96
CA VAL A 342 14.16 2.48 -6.49
C VAL A 342 15.19 1.40 -6.15
N ILE A 343 16.47 1.67 -6.42
CA ILE A 343 17.57 0.71 -6.19
C ILE A 343 17.70 0.40 -4.69
N THR A 344 17.77 1.42 -3.84
CA THR A 344 17.96 1.22 -2.39
C THR A 344 16.76 0.55 -1.76
N THR A 345 15.53 0.91 -2.18
CA THR A 345 14.30 0.31 -1.65
C THR A 345 14.25 -1.17 -2.00
N TYR A 346 14.58 -1.55 -3.24
CA TYR A 346 14.60 -2.95 -3.65
C TYR A 346 15.66 -3.77 -2.90
N LEU A 347 16.90 -3.28 -2.82
CA LEU A 347 17.98 -3.96 -2.12
C LEU A 347 17.68 -4.12 -0.62
N ASN A 348 17.15 -3.08 0.01
CA ASN A 348 16.81 -3.11 1.43
C ASN A 348 15.62 -4.02 1.71
N ALA A 349 14.57 -4.01 0.88
CA ALA A 349 13.42 -4.90 1.04
C ALA A 349 13.83 -6.36 0.85
N TRP A 350 14.63 -6.66 -0.18
CA TRP A 350 15.17 -8.00 -0.40
C TRP A 350 16.02 -8.49 0.78
N HIS A 351 16.88 -7.62 1.30
CA HIS A 351 17.69 -7.94 2.47
C HIS A 351 16.84 -8.15 3.72
N ALA A 352 15.84 -7.29 3.97
CA ALA A 352 14.92 -7.38 5.11
C ALA A 352 14.11 -8.68 5.11
N ASP A 353 13.64 -9.10 3.93
CA ASP A 353 12.91 -10.35 3.78
C ASP A 353 13.82 -11.57 3.99
N ARG A 354 15.09 -11.49 3.59
CA ARG A 354 16.07 -12.57 3.83
C ARG A 354 16.52 -12.67 5.28
N THR A 355 16.73 -11.55 5.95
CA THR A 355 17.21 -11.53 7.35
C THR A 355 16.10 -11.71 8.37
N GLY A 356 14.84 -11.41 8.00
CA GLY A 356 13.72 -11.37 8.94
C GLY A 356 13.72 -10.15 9.87
N GLU A 357 14.87 -9.52 10.10
CA GLU A 357 15.02 -8.25 10.83
C GLU A 357 14.32 -7.09 10.10
N ARG A 358 13.46 -6.35 10.80
CA ARG A 358 12.72 -5.19 10.26
C ARG A 358 13.21 -3.88 10.85
N PHE A 359 13.59 -3.87 12.13
CA PHE A 359 14.00 -2.65 12.83
C PHE A 359 15.16 -1.91 12.16
N PHE A 360 16.25 -2.61 11.83
CA PHE A 360 17.46 -1.97 11.28
C PHE A 360 17.22 -1.45 9.85
N HIS A 361 16.45 -2.17 9.05
CA HIS A 361 16.10 -1.80 7.69
C HIS A 361 15.13 -0.62 7.62
N ILE A 362 14.46 -0.27 8.73
CA ILE A 362 13.67 0.97 8.85
C ILE A 362 14.55 2.10 9.41
N THR A 363 15.31 1.82 10.46
CA THR A 363 16.04 2.85 11.23
C THR A 363 17.24 3.40 10.47
N ILE A 364 18.05 2.55 9.83
CA ILE A 364 19.28 2.99 9.13
C ILE A 364 18.95 3.95 7.99
N PRO A 365 17.99 3.65 7.07
CA PRO A 365 17.62 4.60 6.03
C PRO A 365 17.05 5.92 6.58
N LEU A 366 16.24 5.87 7.64
CA LEU A 366 15.71 7.08 8.27
C LEU A 366 16.83 7.94 8.88
N CYS A 367 17.86 7.35 9.48
CA CYS A 367 19.03 8.08 9.96
C CYS A 367 19.77 8.80 8.80
N VAL A 368 19.90 8.14 7.64
CA VAL A 368 20.46 8.78 6.43
C VAL A 368 19.55 9.92 5.97
N GLY A 369 18.23 9.73 6.00
CA GLY A 369 17.25 10.78 5.72
C GLY A 369 17.40 12.00 6.64
N VAL A 370 17.50 11.78 7.95
CA VAL A 370 17.75 12.83 8.95
C VAL A 370 19.04 13.60 8.65
N ALA A 371 20.14 12.90 8.39
CA ALA A 371 21.40 13.54 8.03
C ALA A 371 21.27 14.37 6.74
N ALA A 372 20.51 13.88 5.76
CA ALA A 372 20.25 14.58 4.51
C ALA A 372 19.37 15.83 4.73
N PHE A 373 18.31 15.76 5.55
CA PHE A 373 17.50 16.93 5.90
C PHE A 373 18.32 18.00 6.62
N ILE A 374 19.17 17.62 7.58
CA ILE A 374 20.08 18.54 8.29
C ILE A 374 21.05 19.19 7.30
N LEU A 375 21.66 18.41 6.41
CA LEU A 375 22.60 18.91 5.41
C LEU A 375 21.93 19.91 4.45
N ALA A 376 20.70 19.60 4.00
CA ALA A 376 19.92 20.46 3.12
C ALA A 376 19.50 21.78 3.79
N ALA A 377 19.25 21.77 5.10
CA ALA A 377 18.89 22.95 5.87
C ALA A 377 20.10 23.81 6.28
N ALA A 378 21.25 23.19 6.58
CA ALA A 378 22.43 23.88 7.09
C ALA A 378 23.31 24.52 6.01
N THR A 379 23.18 24.10 4.75
CA THR A 379 24.10 24.51 3.68
C THR A 379 23.40 25.27 2.55
N HIS A 380 23.98 26.40 2.14
CA HIS A 380 23.53 27.18 0.98
C HIS A 380 24.33 26.91 -0.31
N SER A 381 25.42 26.14 -0.23
CA SER A 381 26.20 25.72 -1.40
C SER A 381 25.45 24.68 -2.24
N THR A 382 25.55 24.78 -3.56
CA THR A 382 24.79 23.96 -4.52
C THR A 382 25.14 22.49 -4.45
N ALA A 383 26.43 22.14 -4.42
CA ALA A 383 26.87 20.75 -4.46
C ALA A 383 26.45 19.94 -3.21
N PRO A 384 26.69 20.39 -1.96
CA PRO A 384 26.22 19.68 -0.77
C PRO A 384 24.70 19.56 -0.70
N ARG A 385 23.97 20.59 -1.17
CA ARG A 385 22.51 20.60 -1.17
C ARG A 385 21.93 19.60 -2.17
N TYR A 386 22.55 19.44 -3.34
CA TYR A 386 22.15 18.38 -4.28
C TYR A 386 22.46 16.98 -3.75
N VAL A 387 23.61 16.78 -3.10
CA VAL A 387 23.92 15.50 -2.41
C VAL A 387 22.87 15.19 -1.34
N ALA A 388 22.44 16.19 -0.57
CA ALA A 388 21.35 16.03 0.38
C ALA A 388 20.05 15.60 -0.32
N MET A 389 19.64 16.26 -1.40
CA MET A 389 18.45 15.89 -2.20
C MET A 389 18.53 14.46 -2.75
N MET A 390 19.72 14.01 -3.17
CA MET A 390 19.97 12.64 -3.61
C MET A 390 19.75 11.61 -2.50
N LEU A 391 20.04 11.95 -1.24
CA LEU A 391 19.93 11.04 -0.09
C LEU A 391 18.56 11.12 0.62
N MET A 392 17.87 12.26 0.54
CA MET A 392 16.56 12.48 1.19
C MET A 392 15.49 11.48 0.71
N VAL A 393 15.28 11.37 -0.59
CA VAL A 393 14.21 10.52 -1.17
C VAL A 393 14.46 9.02 -0.87
N PRO A 394 15.66 8.46 -1.12
CA PRO A 394 15.98 7.10 -0.72
C PRO A 394 15.86 6.86 0.79
N GLY A 395 16.34 7.80 1.62
CA GLY A 395 16.36 7.64 3.08
C GLY A 395 14.97 7.43 3.68
N VAL A 396 13.97 8.13 3.16
CA VAL A 396 12.60 8.02 3.67
C VAL A 396 11.85 6.82 3.07
N TYR A 397 11.87 6.65 1.75
CA TYR A 397 11.06 5.59 1.10
C TYR A 397 11.58 4.17 1.36
N THR A 398 12.90 4.02 1.52
CA THR A 398 13.51 2.72 1.81
C THR A 398 13.00 2.18 3.16
N GLY A 399 12.82 3.05 4.16
CA GLY A 399 12.22 2.68 5.44
C GLY A 399 10.70 2.50 5.37
N TYR A 400 10.01 3.33 4.58
CA TYR A 400 8.55 3.27 4.39
C TYR A 400 8.06 1.90 3.90
N VAL A 401 8.72 1.33 2.87
CA VAL A 401 8.29 0.05 2.29
C VAL A 401 8.44 -1.10 3.28
N VAL A 402 9.53 -1.12 4.05
CA VAL A 402 9.74 -2.12 5.09
C VAL A 402 8.77 -1.93 6.25
N ALA A 403 8.44 -0.69 6.62
CA ALA A 403 7.44 -0.39 7.65
C ALA A 403 6.05 -0.91 7.26
N LEU A 404 5.62 -0.76 6.01
CA LEU A 404 4.37 -1.35 5.51
C LEU A 404 4.33 -2.87 5.68
N ALA A 405 5.42 -3.56 5.30
CA ALA A 405 5.54 -4.99 5.49
C ALA A 405 5.53 -5.38 6.98
N TRP A 406 6.15 -4.56 7.84
CA TRP A 406 6.19 -4.81 9.28
C TRP A 406 4.81 -4.72 9.92
N ILE A 407 3.99 -3.72 9.57
CA ILE A 407 2.61 -3.58 10.08
C ILE A 407 1.77 -4.81 9.76
N SER A 408 1.88 -5.26 8.50
CA SER A 408 1.19 -6.44 8.00
C SER A 408 1.58 -7.72 8.75
N ASN A 409 2.82 -7.81 9.25
CA ASN A 409 3.32 -8.95 10.00
C ASN A 409 3.08 -8.83 11.53
N SER A 410 3.02 -7.61 12.06
CA SER A 410 2.88 -7.35 13.51
C SER A 410 1.44 -7.30 14.01
N LEU A 411 0.46 -7.26 13.10
CA LEU A 411 -0.98 -7.29 13.42
C LEU A 411 -1.54 -8.69 13.12
N PRO A 412 -1.56 -9.58 14.13
CA PRO A 412 -2.09 -10.92 13.96
C PRO A 412 -3.62 -10.98 13.82
N ARG A 413 -4.09 -12.17 13.43
CA ARG A 413 -5.48 -12.63 13.18
C ARG A 413 -6.51 -12.02 14.16
N PRO A 414 -7.78 -11.79 13.75
CA PRO A 414 -8.41 -12.19 12.47
C PRO A 414 -8.03 -11.33 11.26
N ALA A 415 -8.24 -11.85 10.04
CA ALA A 415 -7.95 -11.14 8.78
C ALA A 415 -8.69 -9.79 8.68
N ALA A 416 -9.93 -9.70 9.19
CA ALA A 416 -10.68 -8.45 9.25
C ALA A 416 -10.00 -7.38 10.14
N LYS A 417 -9.42 -7.77 11.29
CA LYS A 417 -8.66 -6.84 12.16
C LYS A 417 -7.45 -6.28 11.43
N ARG A 418 -6.68 -7.14 10.76
CA ARG A 418 -5.49 -6.72 10.01
C ARG A 418 -5.83 -5.79 8.85
N ALA A 419 -6.87 -6.10 8.07
CA ALA A 419 -7.31 -5.26 6.96
C ALA A 419 -7.83 -3.89 7.45
N ALA A 420 -8.65 -3.86 8.50
CA ALA A 420 -9.16 -2.64 9.10
C ALA A 420 -8.04 -1.77 9.69
N ALA A 421 -7.09 -2.37 10.39
CA ALA A 421 -5.94 -1.68 10.96
C ALA A 421 -5.01 -1.10 9.88
N LEU A 422 -4.72 -1.85 8.81
CA LEU A 422 -3.92 -1.36 7.69
C LEU A 422 -4.61 -0.17 6.99
N ALA A 423 -5.91 -0.27 6.74
CA ALA A 423 -6.69 0.82 6.15
C ALA A 423 -6.70 2.05 7.06
N PHE A 424 -6.91 1.86 8.37
CA PHE A 424 -6.91 2.93 9.36
C PHE A 424 -5.54 3.62 9.50
N ILE A 425 -4.46 2.85 9.63
CA ILE A 425 -3.09 3.36 9.71
C ILE A 425 -2.76 4.15 8.43
N ASN A 426 -3.07 3.60 7.26
CA ASN A 426 -2.76 4.26 6.00
C ASN A 426 -3.59 5.55 5.81
N ALA A 427 -4.88 5.54 6.15
CA ALA A 427 -5.74 6.71 6.07
C ALA A 427 -5.22 7.87 6.96
N ILE A 428 -4.91 7.59 8.23
CA ILE A 428 -4.38 8.61 9.14
C ILE A 428 -2.99 9.08 8.71
N SER A 429 -2.14 8.17 8.21
CA SER A 429 -0.79 8.55 7.77
C SER A 429 -0.84 9.52 6.59
N ASN A 430 -1.78 9.37 5.66
CA ASN A 430 -1.97 10.30 4.54
C ASN A 430 -2.49 11.68 4.95
N THR A 431 -3.11 11.82 6.13
CA THR A 431 -3.49 13.13 6.69
C THR A 431 -2.29 14.06 6.84
N SER A 432 -1.08 13.51 7.02
CA SER A 432 0.14 14.32 7.08
C SER A 432 0.40 15.15 5.81
N SER A 433 -0.03 14.65 4.65
CA SER A 433 0.10 15.35 3.38
C SER A 433 -0.80 16.59 3.27
N ILE A 434 -1.86 16.68 4.09
CA ILE A 434 -2.76 17.84 4.15
C ILE A 434 -2.03 19.04 4.77
N TYR A 435 -1.48 18.90 5.98
CA TYR A 435 -0.77 20.01 6.62
C TYR A 435 0.59 20.28 5.96
N ALA A 436 1.29 19.23 5.49
CA ALA A 436 2.56 19.39 4.80
C ALA A 436 2.42 20.26 3.54
N SER A 437 1.26 20.23 2.90
CA SER A 437 0.99 21.10 1.75
C SER A 437 1.12 22.58 2.09
N TYR A 438 0.76 22.99 3.31
CA TYR A 438 0.86 24.38 3.76
C TYR A 438 2.28 24.79 4.19
N MET A 439 3.16 23.83 4.47
CA MET A 439 4.52 24.06 4.96
C MET A 439 5.52 24.49 3.88
N TYR A 440 5.18 24.35 2.60
CA TYR A 440 6.01 24.77 1.47
C TYR A 440 5.45 26.02 0.76
N PRO A 441 5.37 27.20 1.43
CA PRO A 441 4.95 28.43 0.79
C PRO A 441 6.02 28.93 -0.17
N GLN A 442 5.62 29.28 -1.39
CA GLN A 442 6.44 30.09 -2.29
C GLN A 442 6.03 31.56 -2.11
N PRO A 443 6.92 32.46 -1.70
CA PRO A 443 6.63 33.88 -1.67
C PRO A 443 6.38 34.40 -3.10
N LYS A 444 5.47 35.37 -3.27
CA LYS A 444 5.19 36.02 -4.57
C LYS A 444 6.40 36.80 -5.16
N SER A 445 7.45 37.00 -4.36
CA SER A 445 8.68 37.69 -4.76
C SER A 445 9.71 36.69 -5.28
N LYS A 446 10.64 37.11 -6.17
CA LYS A 446 11.77 36.32 -6.71
C LYS A 446 12.75 35.77 -5.65
N VAL A 447 12.40 35.84 -4.37
CA VAL A 447 13.16 35.31 -3.24
C VAL A 447 12.92 33.81 -3.17
N GLN A 448 13.99 33.02 -3.09
CA GLN A 448 13.86 31.58 -2.89
C GLN A 448 13.07 31.30 -1.61
N PRO A 449 12.13 30.34 -1.61
CA PRO A 449 11.41 29.98 -0.40
C PRO A 449 12.39 29.49 0.66
N ASP A 450 12.22 29.96 1.89
CA ASP A 450 12.95 29.43 3.02
C ASP A 450 12.47 28.00 3.30
N LEU A 451 13.33 27.04 3.00
CA LEU A 451 13.04 25.62 3.20
C LEU A 451 13.46 25.13 4.60
N THR A 452 14.01 26.00 5.45
CA THR A 452 14.52 25.59 6.76
C THR A 452 13.42 25.03 7.65
N ILE A 453 12.26 25.68 7.69
CA ILE A 453 11.10 25.23 8.48
C ILE A 453 10.59 23.86 7.99
N PRO A 454 10.21 23.68 6.71
CA PRO A 454 9.70 22.39 6.25
C PRO A 454 10.71 21.25 6.42
N LEU A 455 11.99 21.48 6.09
CA LEU A 455 13.04 20.46 6.25
C LEU A 455 13.29 20.11 7.73
N SER A 456 13.15 21.08 8.64
CA SER A 456 13.28 20.82 10.09
C SER A 456 12.15 19.96 10.62
N VAL A 457 10.92 20.17 10.14
CA VAL A 457 9.77 19.34 10.52
C VAL A 457 9.90 17.94 9.91
N ASP A 458 10.35 17.82 8.66
CA ASP A 458 10.61 16.52 8.03
C ASP A 458 11.71 15.75 8.78
N CYS A 459 12.75 16.45 9.24
CA CYS A 459 13.78 15.90 10.12
C CYS A 459 13.19 15.43 11.47
N ALA A 460 12.43 16.29 12.15
CA ALA A 460 11.85 15.97 13.46
C ALA A 460 10.90 14.77 13.39
N THR A 461 10.09 14.69 12.32
CA THR A 461 9.20 13.55 12.08
C THR A 461 9.98 12.29 11.72
N ALA A 462 11.09 12.37 10.98
CA ALA A 462 11.94 11.21 10.73
C ALA A 462 12.60 10.68 12.02
N VAL A 463 13.01 11.57 12.94
CA VAL A 463 13.52 11.19 14.27
C VAL A 463 12.41 10.55 15.10
N LEU A 464 11.19 11.10 15.07
CA LEU A 464 10.03 10.50 15.75
C LEU A 464 9.75 9.08 15.23
N ALA A 465 9.85 8.86 13.91
CA ALA A 465 9.73 7.53 13.33
C ALA A 465 10.78 6.55 13.88
N ILE A 466 12.05 6.98 14.01
CA ILE A 466 13.11 6.15 14.61
C ILE A 466 12.78 5.79 16.06
N ILE A 467 12.30 6.75 16.85
CA ILE A 467 11.90 6.51 18.24
C ILE A 467 10.75 5.49 18.29
N MET A 468 9.73 5.65 17.45
CA MET A 468 8.60 4.72 17.42
C MET A 468 8.99 3.32 16.93
N ALA A 469 9.93 3.22 16.00
CA ALA A 469 10.50 1.93 15.59
C ALA A 469 11.23 1.24 16.76
N ALA A 470 11.98 2.00 17.56
CA ALA A 470 12.64 1.46 18.76
C ALA A 470 11.64 1.02 19.84
N VAL A 471 10.58 1.80 20.06
CA VAL A 471 9.47 1.42 20.95
C VAL A 471 8.82 0.13 20.47
N MET A 472 8.53 0.01 19.16
CA MET A 472 7.97 -1.20 18.58
C MET A 472 8.88 -2.42 18.77
N ARG A 473 10.19 -2.26 18.55
CA ARG A 473 11.19 -3.30 18.83
C ARG A 473 11.18 -3.76 20.30
N VAL A 474 11.04 -2.85 21.25
CA VAL A 474 10.95 -3.19 22.68
C VAL A 474 9.64 -3.94 22.97
N ILE A 475 8.51 -3.51 22.41
CA ILE A 475 7.21 -4.18 22.58
C ILE A 475 7.27 -5.60 22.01
N LEU A 476 7.71 -5.77 20.77
CA LEU A 476 7.81 -7.08 20.13
C LEU A 476 8.84 -7.98 20.82
N GLY A 477 9.98 -7.44 21.23
CA GLY A 477 10.97 -8.18 22.00
C GLY A 477 10.43 -8.67 23.36
N ARG A 478 9.59 -7.88 24.03
CA ARG A 478 8.90 -8.31 25.26
C ARG A 478 7.85 -9.39 24.99
N LEU A 479 7.10 -9.29 23.89
CA LEU A 479 6.12 -10.29 23.49
C LEU A 479 6.77 -11.63 23.09
N ASN A 480 7.87 -11.60 22.34
CA ASN A 480 8.66 -12.79 22.04
C ASN A 480 9.18 -13.45 23.33
N LYS A 481 9.68 -12.67 24.30
CA LYS A 481 10.07 -13.20 25.62
C LYS A 481 8.90 -13.77 26.44
N LYS A 482 7.67 -13.31 26.22
CA LYS A 482 6.47 -13.89 26.86
C LYS A 482 6.09 -15.22 26.21
N LEU A 483 6.17 -15.29 24.88
CA LEU A 483 6.01 -16.54 24.12
C LEU A 483 7.06 -17.58 24.53
N ASP A 484 8.32 -17.18 24.70
CA ASP A 484 9.40 -18.06 25.19
C ASP A 484 9.13 -18.58 26.62
N ARG A 485 8.30 -17.86 27.40
CA ARG A 485 7.86 -18.27 28.75
C ARG A 485 6.57 -19.11 28.73
N GLY A 486 6.00 -19.38 27.55
CA GLY A 486 4.73 -20.10 27.40
C GLY A 486 3.50 -19.28 27.84
N GLU A 487 3.63 -17.97 28.04
CA GLU A 487 2.50 -17.10 28.37
C GLU A 487 1.63 -16.87 27.12
N HIS A 488 0.31 -16.89 27.29
CA HIS A 488 -0.63 -16.60 26.22
C HIS A 488 -0.43 -15.17 25.69
N VAL A 489 -0.15 -15.04 24.39
CA VAL A 489 -0.11 -13.77 23.69
C VAL A 489 -1.24 -13.74 22.66
N GLU A 490 -2.14 -12.76 22.79
CA GLU A 490 -3.23 -12.56 21.85
C GLU A 490 -2.71 -12.40 20.41
N GLY A 491 -3.15 -13.28 19.52
CA GLY A 491 -2.84 -13.29 18.10
C GLY A 491 -1.57 -14.06 17.70
N ALA A 492 -0.78 -14.59 18.63
CA ALA A 492 0.25 -15.58 18.30
C ALA A 492 -0.36 -17.00 18.32
N ILE A 493 0.25 -17.94 17.59
CA ILE A 493 -0.03 -19.36 17.79
C ILE A 493 0.62 -19.75 19.12
N ASN A 494 -0.18 -19.79 20.18
CA ASN A 494 0.26 -20.17 21.52
C ASN A 494 0.45 -21.69 21.57
N ALA A 495 1.55 -22.18 21.01
CA ALA A 495 1.92 -23.58 21.11
C ALA A 495 2.56 -23.88 22.49
N VAL A 496 2.40 -25.12 22.95
CA VAL A 496 2.96 -25.63 24.21
C VAL A 496 4.49 -25.48 24.20
N PRO A 497 5.16 -25.22 25.34
CA PRO A 497 6.62 -25.05 25.39
C PRO A 497 7.33 -26.22 24.72
N GLY A 498 8.03 -25.96 23.61
CA GLY A 498 8.64 -26.97 22.73
C GLY A 498 8.22 -26.85 21.26
N GLU A 499 6.93 -26.95 20.96
CA GLU A 499 6.42 -26.86 19.57
C GLU A 499 6.45 -25.44 19.00
N ALA A 500 6.33 -24.42 19.87
CA ALA A 500 6.50 -23.01 19.49
C ALA A 500 7.91 -22.71 18.93
N GLN A 501 8.88 -23.58 19.23
CA GLN A 501 10.28 -23.44 18.83
C GLN A 501 10.57 -24.03 17.44
N GLU A 502 9.81 -25.05 17.00
CA GLU A 502 9.97 -25.69 15.68
C GLU A 502 8.96 -25.20 14.62
N HIS A 503 7.75 -24.78 15.02
CA HIS A 503 6.68 -24.36 14.07
C HIS A 503 5.86 -23.13 14.51
N GLY A 504 6.21 -22.46 15.61
CA GLY A 504 5.45 -21.32 16.15
C GLY A 504 5.70 -19.98 15.45
N PHE A 505 4.64 -19.19 15.27
CA PHE A 505 4.72 -17.81 14.79
C PHE A 505 5.55 -16.93 15.75
N ARG A 506 6.63 -16.32 15.27
CA ARG A 506 7.43 -15.32 16.00
C ARG A 506 7.23 -13.93 15.41
N PHE A 507 7.19 -12.91 16.26
CA PHE A 507 7.19 -11.53 15.77
C PHE A 507 8.58 -11.20 15.22
N LEU A 508 8.63 -10.79 13.95
CA LEU A 508 9.82 -10.24 13.33
C LEU A 508 10.13 -8.89 13.98
N VAL A 509 11.31 -8.77 14.58
CA VAL A 509 11.74 -7.62 15.39
C VAL A 509 12.37 -6.53 14.54
#